data_AF-A0A1S4AN05-F1
#
_entry.id   AF-A0A1S4AN05-F1
#
_cell.length_a   1.000
_cell.length_b   1.000
_cell.length_c   1.000
_cell.angle_alpha   90.00
_cell.angle_beta   90.00
_cell.angle_gamma   90.00
#
_symmetry.space_group_name_H-M   'P 1'
#
loop_
_entity.id
_entity.type
_entity.pdbx_description
1 polymer ?
#
loop_
_entity_poly.entity_id
_entity_poly.type
_entity_poly.pdbx_seq_one_letter_code
_entity_poly.pdbx_strand_id
1 'polypeptide(L)'
;MGVSKSIATFMNEKEMINKRMCNCERSTEQPPRSVAWEGDMYSQVLGNEKSGYVRSLELGPTPSVLWGSRSSLGNIMADDSSNEVIQRLEHKIIELKEKQNEEMNMMKQNQEMMQSELLQIRQLMRKYAPDASMPQSSNGTSGQTV
;
A
#
# COMPACT_ATOMS: atom_id res chain seq x y z
N MET A 1 -20.57 -32.04 20.68
CA MET A 1 -21.12 -30.85 21.38
C MET A 1 -20.30 -29.64 20.95
N GLY A 2 -20.87 -28.68 20.22
CA GLY A 2 -20.04 -27.58 19.75
C GLY A 2 -20.76 -26.50 18.97
N VAL A 3 -21.81 -25.89 19.54
CA VAL A 3 -22.31 -24.60 19.04
C VAL A 3 -22.98 -23.86 20.20
N SER A 4 -22.27 -22.95 20.88
CA SER A 4 -22.92 -21.96 21.77
C SER A 4 -22.09 -20.70 22.07
N LYS A 5 -20.98 -20.41 21.37
CA LYS A 5 -20.12 -19.24 21.68
C LYS A 5 -20.43 -17.96 20.88
N SER A 6 -21.37 -17.99 19.93
CA SER A 6 -21.59 -16.86 19.02
C SER A 6 -22.40 -15.70 19.64
N ILE A 7 -23.48 -16.01 20.38
CA ILE A 7 -24.43 -15.00 20.86
C ILE A 7 -23.86 -14.17 22.02
N ALA A 8 -23.14 -14.82 22.95
CA ALA A 8 -22.53 -14.12 24.09
C ALA A 8 -21.47 -13.09 23.67
N THR A 9 -20.74 -13.38 22.59
CA THR A 9 -19.71 -12.48 22.05
C THR A 9 -20.34 -11.24 21.41
N PHE A 10 -21.44 -11.41 20.68
CA PHE A 10 -22.15 -10.31 20.01
C PHE A 10 -22.86 -9.37 21.00
N MET A 11 -23.43 -9.90 22.09
CA MET A 11 -24.06 -9.06 23.12
C MET A 11 -23.05 -8.18 23.86
N ASN A 12 -21.84 -8.70 24.11
CA ASN A 12 -20.76 -7.97 24.78
C ASN A 12 -20.23 -6.78 23.93
N GLU A 13 -20.14 -6.96 22.61
CA GLU A 13 -19.70 -5.90 21.70
C GLU A 13 -20.70 -4.73 21.64
N LYS A 14 -22.00 -5.03 21.63
CA LYS A 14 -23.06 -4.01 21.61
C LYS A 14 -23.09 -3.20 22.92
N GLU A 15 -22.84 -3.85 24.05
CA GLU A 15 -22.77 -3.21 25.37
C GLU A 15 -21.52 -2.32 25.49
N MET A 16 -20.37 -2.78 24.98
CA MET A 16 -19.11 -2.01 24.89
C MET A 16 -19.28 -0.70 24.11
N ILE A 17 -20.03 -0.70 23.01
CA ILE A 17 -20.26 0.49 22.19
C ILE A 17 -21.20 1.48 22.88
N ASN A 18 -22.28 0.99 23.51
CA ASN A 18 -23.22 1.86 24.23
C ASN A 18 -22.56 2.51 25.46
N LYS A 19 -21.73 1.75 26.20
CA LYS A 19 -20.96 2.27 27.34
C LYS A 19 -19.97 3.38 26.95
N ARG A 20 -19.41 3.36 25.73
CA ARG A 20 -18.52 4.43 25.24
C ARG A 20 -19.25 5.72 24.91
N MET A 21 -20.53 5.66 24.54
CA MET A 21 -21.30 6.86 24.17
C MET A 21 -21.92 7.58 25.37
N CYS A 22 -22.15 6.90 26.49
CA CYS A 22 -22.82 7.49 27.66
C CYS A 22 -21.92 8.31 28.61
N ASN A 23 -20.59 8.22 28.52
CA ASN A 23 -19.68 8.90 29.46
C ASN A 23 -19.23 10.31 29.01
N CYS A 24 -19.93 10.93 28.06
CA CYS A 24 -19.63 12.30 27.62
C CYS A 24 -20.27 13.32 28.57
N GLU A 25 -19.97 13.23 29.87
CA GLU A 25 -20.27 14.30 30.81
C GLU A 25 -19.26 15.43 30.59
N ARG A 26 -19.77 16.63 30.31
CA ARG A 26 -19.00 17.86 30.09
C ARG A 26 -18.07 18.13 31.28
N SER A 27 -16.78 17.87 31.12
CA SER A 27 -15.76 18.48 31.95
C SER A 27 -15.47 19.87 31.39
N THR A 28 -16.03 20.90 32.03
CA THR A 28 -15.67 22.31 31.82
C THR A 28 -14.60 22.70 32.82
N GLU A 29 -13.36 22.30 32.57
CA GLU A 29 -12.22 22.89 33.27
C GLU A 29 -11.11 23.10 32.25
N GLN A 30 -10.95 24.35 31.81
CA GLN A 30 -10.03 24.70 30.74
C GLN A 30 -8.77 25.34 31.35
N PRO A 31 -7.57 24.84 31.02
CA PRO A 31 -6.33 25.47 31.44
C PRO A 31 -6.15 26.83 30.74
N PRO A 32 -5.24 27.70 31.23
CA PRO A 32 -4.99 29.00 30.62
C PRO A 32 -4.68 28.82 29.13
N ARG A 33 -5.56 29.32 28.25
CA ARG A 33 -5.41 29.26 26.79
C ARG A 33 -4.32 30.23 26.34
N SER A 34 -3.06 29.92 26.60
CA SER A 34 -1.93 30.54 25.92
C SER A 34 -1.85 29.94 24.53
N VAL A 35 -2.03 30.74 23.49
CA VAL A 35 -1.96 30.27 22.09
C VAL A 35 -0.55 30.51 21.57
N ALA A 36 -0.01 29.59 20.77
CA ALA A 36 1.39 29.62 20.33
C ALA A 36 1.79 30.86 19.49
N TRP A 37 0.82 31.62 18.99
CA TRP A 37 1.01 32.85 18.21
C TRP A 37 0.80 34.14 19.04
N GLU A 38 0.53 34.01 20.34
CA GLU A 38 0.38 35.18 21.21
C GLU A 38 1.73 35.91 21.34
N GLY A 39 1.78 37.15 20.83
CA GLY A 39 3.00 37.98 20.80
C GLY A 39 3.77 37.99 19.47
N ASP A 40 3.32 37.28 18.44
CA ASP A 40 3.92 37.34 17.10
C ASP A 40 3.31 38.46 16.22
N MET A 41 3.86 38.67 15.01
CA MET A 41 3.34 39.67 14.06
C MET A 41 1.86 39.45 13.69
N TYR A 42 1.40 38.20 13.71
CA TYR A 42 0.01 37.85 13.41
C TYR A 42 -0.94 38.17 14.57
N SER A 43 -0.46 38.23 15.81
CA SER A 43 -1.26 38.68 16.96
C SER A 43 -1.75 40.12 16.85
N GLN A 44 -1.02 40.99 16.13
CA GLN A 44 -1.44 42.38 15.90
C GLN A 44 -2.56 42.48 14.85
N VAL A 45 -2.58 41.55 13.88
CA VAL A 45 -3.57 41.52 12.79
C VAL A 45 -4.83 40.79 13.22
N LEU A 46 -4.70 39.67 13.93
CA LEU A 46 -5.82 38.87 14.45
C LEU A 46 -6.41 39.45 15.75
N GLY A 47 -5.66 40.32 16.44
CA GLY A 47 -6.11 40.98 17.65
C GLY A 47 -6.48 39.99 18.76
N ASN A 48 -7.48 40.33 19.59
CA ASN A 48 -7.93 39.45 20.70
C ASN A 48 -8.73 38.22 20.24
N GLU A 49 -8.86 37.95 18.94
CA GLU A 49 -9.67 36.83 18.44
C GLU A 49 -9.33 35.53 19.18
N LYS A 50 -10.29 35.11 20.01
CA LYS A 50 -10.15 33.96 20.90
C LYS A 50 -9.93 32.72 20.04
N SER A 51 -8.75 32.12 20.16
CA SER A 51 -8.47 30.81 19.56
C SER A 51 -9.53 29.80 19.98
N GLY A 52 -10.23 29.27 18.99
CA GLY A 52 -11.10 28.11 19.14
C GLY A 52 -12.52 28.44 19.54
N TYR A 53 -13.42 28.13 18.59
CA TYR A 53 -14.85 27.88 18.71
C TYR A 53 -15.79 29.02 18.24
N VAL A 54 -15.98 29.13 16.92
CA VAL A 54 -17.14 29.84 16.36
C VAL A 54 -18.38 28.95 16.46
N ARG A 55 -19.03 28.98 17.62
CA ARG A 55 -20.50 28.84 17.72
C ARG A 55 -21.02 30.11 18.38
N SER A 56 -21.25 31.13 17.58
CA SER A 56 -22.10 32.25 17.99
C SER A 56 -23.53 31.82 17.78
N LEU A 57 -24.30 31.88 18.85
CA LEU A 57 -25.72 31.62 18.95
C LEU A 57 -26.52 32.78 18.30
N GLU A 58 -26.25 33.10 17.03
CA GLU A 58 -27.01 34.11 16.29
C GLU A 58 -27.21 33.69 14.83
N LEU A 59 -28.33 34.14 14.28
CA LEU A 59 -29.03 33.76 13.04
C LEU A 59 -28.22 33.95 11.73
N GLY A 60 -27.01 33.41 11.64
CA GLY A 60 -26.29 33.27 10.38
C GLY A 60 -26.81 32.06 9.58
N PRO A 61 -26.88 32.12 8.25
CA PRO A 61 -27.32 30.97 7.46
C PRO A 61 -26.42 29.77 7.75
N THR A 62 -27.01 28.69 8.28
CA THR A 62 -26.31 27.41 8.48
C THR A 62 -25.68 27.00 7.15
N PRO A 63 -24.42 26.55 7.10
CA PRO A 63 -23.77 26.17 5.83
C PRO A 63 -24.56 25.14 5.03
N SER A 64 -25.35 24.28 5.69
CA SER A 64 -26.27 23.33 5.06
C SER A 64 -27.42 23.99 4.27
N VAL A 65 -27.80 25.22 4.62
CA VAL A 65 -28.83 26.02 3.93
C VAL A 65 -28.23 26.75 2.72
N LEU A 66 -27.00 27.26 2.82
CA LEU A 66 -26.30 27.93 1.71
C LEU A 66 -25.77 26.95 0.64
N TRP A 67 -25.34 25.75 1.04
CA TRP A 67 -24.82 24.73 0.11
C TRP A 67 -25.81 23.62 -0.23
N GLY A 68 -27.02 23.64 0.36
CA GLY A 68 -28.02 22.59 0.21
C GLY A 68 -27.54 21.23 0.70
N SER A 69 -28.46 20.27 0.84
CA SER A 69 -28.14 18.87 1.16
C SER A 69 -27.45 18.14 -0.01
N ARG A 70 -26.34 18.68 -0.54
CA ARG A 70 -25.54 18.00 -1.57
C ARG A 70 -24.60 16.93 -1.01
N SER A 71 -24.78 16.55 0.26
CA SER A 71 -24.27 15.29 0.76
C SER A 71 -25.44 14.32 0.96
N SER A 72 -26.15 14.02 -0.12
CA SER A 72 -26.36 12.60 -0.34
C SER A 72 -25.01 12.09 -0.87
N LEU A 73 -24.43 11.14 -0.16
CA LEU A 73 -23.61 10.10 -0.79
C LEU A 73 -24.55 9.31 -1.72
N GLY A 74 -25.15 10.01 -2.68
CA GLY A 74 -26.06 9.47 -3.66
C GLY A 74 -25.16 8.81 -4.68
N ASN A 75 -24.92 7.52 -4.46
CA ASN A 75 -24.30 6.59 -5.38
C ASN A 75 -23.20 7.24 -6.20
N ILE A 76 -21.95 7.16 -5.73
CA ILE A 76 -20.87 6.97 -6.69
C ILE A 76 -21.31 5.72 -7.44
N MET A 77 -21.95 5.93 -8.59
CA MET A 77 -22.28 4.89 -9.52
C MET A 77 -20.94 4.20 -9.73
N ALA A 78 -20.84 2.94 -9.31
CA ALA A 78 -19.66 2.14 -9.54
C ALA A 78 -19.48 2.14 -11.05
N ASP A 79 -18.59 3.01 -11.50
CA ASP A 79 -18.41 3.34 -12.89
C ASP A 79 -17.95 2.04 -13.56
N ASP A 80 -18.70 1.52 -14.53
CA ASP A 80 -18.36 0.32 -15.29
C ASP A 80 -16.94 0.42 -15.93
N SER A 81 -16.40 1.66 -15.99
CA SER A 81 -14.99 2.03 -16.18
C SER A 81 -13.97 1.19 -15.40
N SER A 82 -14.25 0.86 -14.13
CA SER A 82 -13.33 0.07 -13.30
C SER A 82 -13.08 -1.33 -13.87
N ASN A 83 -14.12 -1.95 -14.45
CA ASN A 83 -14.03 -3.29 -15.02
C ASN A 83 -13.17 -3.33 -16.29
N GLU A 84 -13.28 -2.32 -17.17
CA GLU A 84 -12.45 -2.24 -18.38
C GLU A 84 -10.96 -2.03 -18.05
N VAL A 85 -10.67 -1.20 -17.05
CA VAL A 85 -9.29 -0.98 -16.58
C VAL A 85 -8.70 -2.26 -15.99
N ILE A 86 -9.48 -2.99 -15.19
CA ILE A 86 -9.05 -4.28 -14.61
C ILE A 86 -8.75 -5.30 -15.73
N GLN A 87 -9.64 -5.47 -16.70
CA GLN A 87 -9.42 -6.40 -17.82
C GLN A 87 -8.19 -6.05 -18.65
N ARG A 88 -7.95 -4.76 -18.90
CA ARG A 88 -6.76 -4.30 -19.62
C ARG A 88 -5.48 -4.61 -18.85
N LEU A 89 -5.48 -4.43 -17.52
CA LEU A 89 -4.35 -4.77 -16.67
C LEU A 89 -4.10 -6.27 -16.63
N GLU A 90 -5.15 -7.09 -16.49
CA GLU A 90 -5.04 -8.55 -16.53
C GLU A 90 -4.46 -9.04 -17.85
N HIS A 91 -4.94 -8.53 -18.98
CA HIS A 91 -4.38 -8.83 -20.29
C HIS A 91 -2.89 -8.45 -20.37
N LYS A 92 -2.53 -7.26 -19.88
CA LYS A 92 -1.13 -6.80 -19.90
C LYS A 92 -0.22 -7.69 -19.03
N ILE A 93 -0.72 -8.18 -17.89
CA ILE A 93 0.02 -9.11 -17.03
C ILE A 93 0.29 -10.42 -17.77
N ILE A 94 -0.71 -10.96 -18.48
CA ILE A 94 -0.55 -12.20 -19.27
C ILE A 94 0.48 -12.00 -20.38
N GLU A 95 0.34 -10.92 -21.17
CA GLU A 95 1.26 -10.59 -22.27
C GLU A 95 2.71 -10.44 -21.77
N LEU A 96 2.92 -9.74 -20.65
CA LEU A 96 4.25 -9.57 -20.07
C LEU A 96 4.84 -10.88 -19.57
N LYS A 97 4.02 -11.75 -18.98
CA LYS A 97 4.44 -13.07 -18.48
C LYS A 97 4.85 -13.99 -19.63
N GLU A 98 4.08 -14.00 -20.73
CA GLU A 98 4.41 -14.77 -21.93
C GLU A 98 5.72 -14.29 -22.55
N LYS A 99 5.87 -12.97 -22.73
CA LYS A 99 7.11 -12.39 -23.25
C LYS A 99 8.32 -12.71 -22.38
N GLN A 100 8.19 -12.60 -21.06
CA GLN A 100 9.28 -12.95 -20.15
C GLN A 100 9.66 -14.45 -20.27
N ASN A 101 8.68 -15.33 -20.45
CA ASN A 101 8.92 -16.75 -20.64
C ASN A 101 9.64 -17.04 -21.97
N GLU A 102 9.25 -16.37 -23.06
CA GLU A 102 9.93 -16.48 -24.35
C GLU A 102 11.38 -15.99 -24.28
N GLU A 103 11.62 -14.83 -23.68
CA GLU A 103 12.97 -14.27 -23.47
C GLU A 103 13.84 -15.21 -22.61
N MET A 104 13.27 -15.77 -21.54
CA MET A 104 13.96 -16.75 -20.70
C MET A 104 14.33 -18.02 -21.48
N ASN A 105 13.43 -18.51 -22.33
CA ASN A 105 13.68 -19.69 -23.16
C ASN A 105 14.79 -19.44 -24.18
N MET A 106 14.77 -18.28 -24.86
CA MET A 106 15.82 -17.85 -25.78
C MET A 106 17.18 -17.73 -25.09
N MET A 107 17.22 -17.11 -23.91
CA MET A 107 18.45 -16.97 -23.13
C MET A 107 19.02 -18.33 -22.72
N LYS A 108 18.15 -19.24 -22.27
CA LYS A 108 18.54 -20.61 -21.91
C LYS A 108 19.12 -21.37 -23.11
N GLN A 109 18.45 -21.33 -24.26
CA GLN A 109 18.94 -21.97 -25.49
C GLN A 109 20.28 -21.39 -25.93
N ASN A 110 20.44 -20.06 -25.87
CA ASN A 110 21.71 -19.40 -26.19
C ASN A 110 22.83 -19.82 -25.22
N GLN A 111 22.52 -19.95 -23.93
CA GLN A 111 23.47 -20.44 -22.93
C GLN A 111 23.89 -21.89 -23.23
N GLU A 112 22.93 -22.77 -23.53
CA GLU A 112 23.21 -24.17 -23.90
C GLU A 112 24.08 -24.27 -25.16
N MET A 113 23.78 -23.48 -26.18
CA MET A 113 24.55 -23.41 -27.41
C MET A 113 26.00 -22.98 -27.12
N MET A 114 26.19 -21.88 -26.39
CA MET A 114 27.52 -21.39 -26.01
C MET A 114 28.31 -22.42 -25.20
N GLN A 115 27.67 -23.14 -24.26
CA GLN A 115 28.32 -24.21 -23.50
C GLN A 115 28.76 -25.36 -24.41
N SER A 116 27.95 -25.70 -25.42
CA SER A 116 28.29 -26.75 -26.38
C SER A 116 29.47 -26.37 -27.28
N GLU A 117 29.53 -25.12 -27.76
CA GLU A 117 30.65 -24.61 -28.56
C GLU A 117 31.95 -24.56 -27.74
N LEU A 118 31.88 -24.07 -26.50
CA LEU A 118 33.01 -24.07 -25.58
C LEU A 118 33.52 -25.50 -25.32
N LEU A 119 32.61 -26.48 -25.20
CA LEU A 119 32.98 -27.88 -25.05
C LEU A 119 33.69 -28.41 -26.30
N GLN A 120 33.21 -28.06 -27.49
CA GLN A 120 33.85 -28.44 -28.76
C GLN A 120 35.26 -27.85 -28.87
N ILE A 121 35.43 -26.56 -28.55
CA ILE A 121 36.74 -25.90 -28.54
C ILE A 121 37.67 -26.58 -27.54
N ARG A 122 37.18 -26.91 -26.33
CA ARG A 122 37.97 -27.62 -25.32
C ARG A 122 38.39 -29.03 -25.79
N GLN A 123 37.52 -29.73 -26.51
CA GLN A 123 37.86 -31.03 -27.10
C GLN A 123 38.91 -30.89 -28.21
N LEU A 124 38.78 -29.88 -29.07
CA LEU A 124 39.75 -29.59 -30.12
C LEU A 124 41.11 -29.25 -29.53
N MET A 125 41.17 -28.36 -28.54
CA MET A 125 42.40 -27.97 -27.87
C MET A 125 43.11 -29.17 -27.22
N ARG A 126 42.38 -30.11 -26.63
CA ARG A 126 42.98 -31.35 -26.10
C ARG A 126 43.62 -32.22 -27.18
N LYS A 127 43.13 -32.20 -28.43
CA LYS A 127 43.73 -32.96 -29.54
C LYS A 127 45.00 -32.34 -30.09
N TYR A 128 45.05 -31.01 -30.16
CA TYR A 128 46.12 -30.28 -30.87
C TYR A 128 47.11 -29.56 -29.95
N ALA A 129 46.75 -29.36 -28.67
CA ALA A 129 47.60 -28.72 -27.65
C ALA A 129 47.40 -29.41 -26.28
N PRO A 130 47.75 -30.71 -26.16
CA PRO A 130 47.53 -31.50 -24.94
C PRO A 130 48.29 -30.94 -23.72
N ASP A 131 49.41 -30.25 -23.93
CA ASP A 131 50.26 -29.68 -22.87
C ASP A 131 49.82 -28.27 -22.44
N ALA A 132 48.83 -27.68 -23.10
CA ALA A 132 48.30 -26.38 -22.73
C ALA A 132 47.37 -26.53 -21.50
N SER A 133 47.71 -25.86 -20.40
CA SER A 133 46.89 -25.86 -19.18
C SER A 133 45.53 -25.21 -19.47
N MET A 134 44.46 -26.00 -19.45
CA MET A 134 43.09 -25.48 -19.57
C MET A 134 42.55 -25.12 -18.19
N PRO A 135 41.98 -23.92 -17.99
CA PRO A 135 41.33 -23.59 -16.73
C PRO A 135 40.16 -24.56 -16.49
N GLN A 136 40.20 -25.25 -15.34
CA GLN A 136 39.14 -26.15 -14.92
C GLN A 136 37.92 -25.33 -14.49
N SER A 137 36.72 -25.80 -14.84
CA SER A 137 35.48 -25.17 -14.36
C SER A 137 35.41 -25.34 -12.84
N SER A 138 35.52 -24.24 -12.10
CA SER A 138 35.20 -24.24 -10.68
C SER A 138 33.69 -24.47 -10.56
N ASN A 139 33.28 -25.70 -10.26
CA ASN A 139 31.91 -25.97 -9.83
C ASN A 139 31.73 -25.27 -8.49
N GLY A 140 31.05 -24.12 -8.50
CA GLY A 140 30.67 -23.39 -7.30
C GLY A 140 29.60 -24.15 -6.53
N THR A 141 29.95 -25.27 -5.89
CA THR A 141 29.16 -25.85 -4.80
C THR A 141 29.52 -25.10 -3.52
N SER A 142 28.98 -23.89 -3.38
CA SER A 142 29.07 -23.13 -2.13
C SER A 142 27.87 -23.46 -1.25
N GLY A 143 28.07 -24.41 -0.33
CA GLY A 143 27.57 -24.37 1.04
C GLY A 143 26.09 -24.71 1.30
N GLN A 144 25.83 -25.99 1.58
CA GLN A 144 24.87 -26.36 2.62
C GLN A 144 25.61 -27.18 3.70
N THR A 145 25.82 -26.51 4.84
CA THR A 145 26.19 -27.00 6.18
C THR A 145 25.62 -25.91 7.08
N VAL A 146 24.72 -26.12 8.04
CA VAL A 146 24.34 -27.27 8.90
C VAL A 146 22.83 -27.22 9.10
#